data_AF-A0A7S1YLU3-F1
#
_entry.id   AF-A0A7S1YLU3-F1
#
_cell.length_a   1.000
_cell.length_b   1.000
_cell.length_c   1.000
_cell.angle_alpha   90.00
_cell.angle_beta   90.00
_cell.angle_gamma   90.00
#
_symmetry.space_group_name_H-M   'P 1'
#
loop_
_entity.id
_entity.type
_entity.pdbx_description
1 polymer ?
#
loop_
_entity_poly.entity_id
_entity_poly.type
_entity_poly.pdbx_seq_one_letter_code
_entity_poly.pdbx_strand_id
1 'polypeptide(L)'
;TTAFHPKDPSLGNRVIRISKEVLLETVDTEGMQVGEEFVLVRWGVMKLTKVEGDVLEAEYIPDGDFKAAKRKISWIANVANSTKVELTEFDNLVTKEKLDEEDDFQDFLNPHTIGRSTVIGDAALKQLQLNDIIQLERRGYFRVDRPHLSNDKPLQLFMVPDGKKKAMSDLAGKLAHR
;
A
#
# COMPACT_ATOMS: atom_id res chain seq x y z
N THR A 1 3.72 10.68 -16.66
CA THR A 1 4.57 10.60 -15.45
C THR A 1 3.83 11.23 -14.29
N THR A 2 4.28 11.09 -13.05
CA THR A 2 3.71 11.76 -11.87
C THR A 2 4.80 12.18 -10.90
N ALA A 3 4.55 13.21 -10.09
CA ALA A 3 5.52 13.70 -9.12
C ALA A 3 5.77 12.66 -8.02
N PHE A 4 7.03 12.49 -7.61
CA PHE A 4 7.40 11.69 -6.45
C PHE A 4 6.78 12.25 -5.16
N HIS A 5 6.80 13.58 -5.01
CA HIS A 5 6.19 14.26 -3.88
C HIS A 5 5.17 15.30 -4.35
N PRO A 6 3.92 15.30 -3.81
CA PRO A 6 2.87 16.21 -4.28
C PRO A 6 3.15 17.70 -4.08
N LYS A 7 4.02 18.05 -3.13
CA LYS A 7 4.32 19.45 -2.75
C LYS A 7 5.78 19.86 -2.97
N ASP A 8 6.62 18.94 -3.46
CA ASP A 8 8.04 19.21 -3.67
C ASP A 8 8.45 18.74 -5.07
N PRO A 9 8.43 19.65 -6.06
CA PRO A 9 8.80 19.34 -7.43
C PRO A 9 10.29 18.98 -7.60
N SER A 10 11.16 19.38 -6.65
CA SER A 10 12.61 19.14 -6.76
C SER A 10 12.97 17.66 -6.71
N LEU A 11 12.11 16.84 -6.09
CA LEU A 11 12.24 15.39 -6.03
C LEU A 11 11.91 14.69 -7.36
N GLY A 12 11.45 15.44 -8.37
CA GLY A 12 11.25 14.96 -9.73
C GLY A 12 10.01 14.10 -9.92
N ASN A 13 10.01 13.30 -10.98
CA ASN A 13 8.86 12.52 -11.43
C ASN A 13 9.20 11.06 -11.64
N ARG A 14 8.22 10.19 -11.42
CA ARG A 14 8.23 8.77 -11.80
C ARG A 14 7.32 8.49 -12.98
N VAL A 15 7.60 7.40 -13.69
CA VAL A 15 6.68 6.87 -14.70
C VAL A 15 5.48 6.22 -14.00
N ILE A 16 4.28 6.43 -14.54
CA ILE A 16 3.10 5.63 -14.22
C ILE A 16 2.84 4.78 -15.45
N ARG A 17 2.66 3.47 -15.27
CA ARG A 17 2.18 2.59 -16.33
C ARG A 17 0.66 2.54 -16.26
N ILE A 18 0.03 2.68 -17.42
CA ILE A 18 -1.43 2.61 -17.60
C ILE A 18 -1.72 1.42 -18.51
N SER A 19 -2.77 0.66 -18.21
CA SER A 19 -3.21 -0.51 -18.98
C SER A 19 -4.72 -0.65 -18.91
N LYS A 20 -5.32 -1.38 -19.86
CA LYS A 20 -6.77 -1.65 -19.86
C LYS A 20 -7.24 -2.41 -18.61
N GLU A 21 -6.35 -3.21 -18.03
CA GLU A 21 -6.59 -3.96 -16.80
C GLU A 21 -5.73 -3.40 -15.67
N VAL A 22 -6.30 -3.28 -14.48
CA VAL A 22 -5.62 -2.79 -13.28
C VAL A 22 -5.96 -3.68 -12.09
N LEU A 23 -5.08 -3.70 -11.11
CA LEU A 23 -5.26 -4.36 -9.83
C LEU A 23 -5.64 -3.31 -8.78
N LEU A 24 -6.70 -3.62 -8.04
CA LEU A 24 -7.21 -2.82 -6.93
C LEU A 24 -7.23 -3.70 -5.67
N GLU A 25 -7.19 -3.07 -4.51
CA GLU A 25 -7.35 -3.78 -3.25
C GLU A 25 -8.84 -4.04 -2.99
N THR A 26 -9.21 -5.28 -2.66
CA THR A 26 -10.62 -5.68 -2.48
C THR A 26 -11.36 -4.82 -1.45
N VAL A 27 -10.68 -4.41 -0.38
CA VAL A 27 -11.26 -3.56 0.68
C VAL A 27 -11.68 -2.18 0.15
N ASP A 28 -11.02 -1.68 -0.89
CA ASP A 28 -11.36 -0.38 -1.49
C ASP A 28 -12.59 -0.47 -2.40
N THR A 29 -12.82 -1.65 -2.94
CA THR A 29 -13.90 -1.93 -3.90
C THR A 29 -15.14 -2.53 -3.26
N GLU A 30 -15.07 -2.90 -1.98
CA GLU A 30 -16.18 -3.51 -1.27
C GLU A 30 -17.41 -2.57 -1.23
N GLY A 31 -18.56 -3.14 -1.60
CA GLY A 31 -19.84 -2.45 -1.63
C GLY A 31 -20.02 -1.43 -2.77
N MET A 32 -19.11 -1.36 -3.74
CA MET A 32 -19.29 -0.53 -4.93
C MET A 32 -20.46 -1.02 -5.79
N GLN A 33 -21.19 -0.09 -6.41
CA GLN A 33 -22.38 -0.40 -7.22
C GLN A 33 -22.26 0.15 -8.63
N VAL A 34 -22.84 -0.54 -9.60
CA VAL A 34 -22.90 -0.07 -11.00
C VAL A 34 -23.48 1.35 -11.05
N GLY A 35 -22.84 2.22 -11.81
CA GLY A 35 -23.14 3.64 -11.90
C GLY A 35 -22.36 4.53 -10.93
N GLU A 36 -21.69 3.96 -9.92
CA GLU A 36 -20.81 4.71 -9.00
C GLU A 36 -19.57 5.24 -9.73
N GLU A 37 -19.22 6.50 -9.43
CA GLU A 37 -17.97 7.12 -9.88
C GLU A 37 -16.91 7.08 -8.78
N PHE A 38 -15.70 6.69 -9.16
CA PHE A 38 -14.54 6.60 -8.28
C PHE A 38 -13.30 7.14 -8.97
N VAL A 39 -12.30 7.56 -8.19
CA VAL A 39 -11.05 8.08 -8.71
C VAL A 39 -9.96 7.02 -8.59
N LEU A 40 -9.32 6.69 -9.71
CA LEU A 40 -8.00 6.08 -9.69
C LEU A 40 -6.96 7.18 -9.48
N VAL A 41 -6.26 7.12 -8.35
CA VAL A 41 -5.33 8.17 -7.93
C VAL A 41 -4.28 8.44 -9.02
N ARG A 42 -4.10 9.72 -9.38
CA ARG A 42 -3.19 10.20 -10.44
C ARG A 42 -3.51 9.71 -11.87
N TRP A 43 -4.67 9.08 -12.08
CA TRP A 43 -5.16 8.75 -13.42
C TRP A 43 -6.43 9.55 -13.74
N GLY A 44 -7.51 9.37 -12.99
CA GLY A 44 -8.75 10.10 -13.23
C GLY A 44 -10.00 9.40 -12.73
N VAL A 45 -11.15 9.92 -13.15
CA VAL A 45 -12.47 9.42 -12.76
C VAL A 45 -12.87 8.25 -13.64
N MET A 46 -13.35 7.20 -12.99
CA MET A 46 -13.89 5.99 -13.60
C MET A 46 -15.35 5.85 -13.18
N LYS A 47 -16.21 5.40 -14.09
CA LYS A 47 -17.60 5.06 -13.82
C LYS A 47 -17.78 3.55 -13.93
N LEU A 48 -18.23 2.93 -12.85
CA LEU A 48 -18.43 1.49 -12.79
C LEU A 48 -19.60 1.07 -13.69
N THR A 49 -19.36 0.14 -14.62
CA THR A 49 -20.36 -0.38 -15.56
C THR A 49 -20.77 -1.81 -15.26
N LYS A 50 -19.92 -2.60 -14.59
CA LYS A 50 -20.22 -3.97 -14.19
C LYS A 50 -19.51 -4.37 -12.90
N VAL A 51 -20.18 -5.21 -12.10
CA VAL A 51 -19.64 -5.87 -10.90
C VAL A 51 -19.96 -7.36 -10.98
N GLU A 52 -18.94 -8.20 -10.97
CA GLU A 52 -19.06 -9.65 -11.00
C GLU A 52 -18.04 -10.29 -10.05
N GLY A 53 -18.46 -10.51 -8.80
CA GLY A 53 -17.54 -10.93 -7.74
C GLY A 53 -16.45 -9.87 -7.54
N ASP A 54 -15.19 -10.29 -7.63
CA ASP A 54 -14.01 -9.42 -7.53
C ASP A 54 -13.62 -8.74 -8.86
N VAL A 55 -14.34 -9.02 -9.96
CA VAL A 55 -14.08 -8.43 -11.27
C VAL A 55 -14.99 -7.23 -11.49
N LEU A 56 -14.38 -6.09 -11.79
CA LEU A 56 -15.04 -4.82 -12.07
C LEU A 56 -14.74 -4.37 -13.48
N GLU A 57 -15.75 -3.89 -14.19
CA GLU A 57 -15.57 -3.16 -15.46
C GLU A 57 -15.99 -1.71 -15.26
N ALA A 58 -15.17 -0.78 -15.74
CA ALA A 58 -15.41 0.64 -15.61
C ALA A 58 -14.96 1.40 -16.85
N GLU A 59 -15.62 2.53 -17.10
CA GLU A 59 -15.29 3.43 -18.19
C GLU A 59 -14.60 4.68 -17.64
N TYR A 60 -13.53 5.11 -18.32
CA TYR A 60 -12.90 6.38 -18.02
C TYR A 60 -13.82 7.52 -18.42
N ILE A 61 -14.03 8.49 -17.52
CA ILE A 61 -14.83 9.68 -17.75
C ILE A 61 -13.88 10.87 -17.98
N PRO A 62 -13.71 11.33 -19.24
CA PRO A 62 -12.95 12.54 -19.51
C PRO A 62 -13.55 13.72 -18.74
N ASP A 63 -12.69 14.52 -18.09
CA ASP A 63 -13.09 15.70 -17.31
C ASP A 63 -14.09 15.42 -16.17
N GLY A 64 -14.15 14.18 -15.68
CA GLY A 64 -14.99 13.81 -14.54
C GLY A 64 -14.65 14.59 -13.27
N ASP A 65 -15.65 14.80 -12.41
CA ASP A 65 -15.49 15.59 -11.19
C ASP A 65 -14.82 14.78 -10.06
N PHE A 66 -13.52 15.03 -9.87
CA PHE A 66 -12.72 14.45 -8.79
C PHE A 66 -13.24 14.71 -7.37
N LYS A 67 -14.08 15.74 -7.16
CA LYS A 67 -14.67 16.07 -5.87
C LYS A 67 -15.98 15.34 -5.61
N ALA A 68 -16.72 15.02 -6.67
CA ALA A 68 -17.98 14.28 -6.57
C ALA A 68 -17.75 12.79 -6.24
N ALA A 69 -16.65 12.22 -6.72
CA ALA A 69 -16.28 10.84 -6.44
C ALA A 69 -15.96 10.61 -4.96
N LYS A 70 -16.70 9.69 -4.33
CA LYS A 70 -16.55 9.37 -2.90
C LYS A 70 -15.26 8.61 -2.59
N ARG A 71 -14.81 7.78 -3.54
CA ARG A 71 -13.69 6.86 -3.36
C ARG A 71 -12.47 7.31 -4.16
N LYS A 72 -11.30 7.26 -3.53
CA LYS A 72 -9.99 7.48 -4.16
C LYS A 72 -9.14 6.24 -3.94
N ILE A 73 -8.98 5.45 -4.99
CA ILE A 73 -8.45 4.09 -4.93
C ILE A 73 -7.02 4.09 -5.49
N SER A 74 -6.12 3.43 -4.74
CA SER A 74 -4.76 3.16 -5.23
C SER A 74 -4.80 1.93 -6.14
N TRP A 75 -3.98 1.93 -7.18
CA TRP A 75 -4.07 0.93 -8.24
C TRP A 75 -2.70 0.64 -8.83
N ILE A 76 -2.56 -0.52 -9.45
CA ILE A 76 -1.38 -0.89 -10.24
C ILE A 76 -1.83 -1.44 -11.57
N ALA A 77 -1.16 -1.04 -12.65
CA ALA A 77 -1.36 -1.64 -13.97
C ALA A 77 -1.13 -3.16 -13.94
N ASN A 78 -2.09 -3.94 -14.42
CA ASN A 78 -1.93 -5.37 -14.61
C ASN A 78 -1.11 -5.62 -15.89
N VAL A 79 0.21 -5.54 -15.75
CA VAL A 79 1.16 -5.72 -16.86
C VAL A 79 2.26 -6.69 -16.46
N ALA A 80 2.87 -7.31 -17.46
CA ALA A 80 4.09 -8.09 -17.26
C ALA A 80 5.16 -7.27 -16.50
N ASN A 81 6.00 -7.96 -15.74
CA ASN A 81 7.06 -7.35 -14.92
C ASN A 81 6.55 -6.43 -13.80
N SER A 82 5.40 -6.73 -13.21
CA SER A 82 5.04 -6.17 -11.91
C SER A 82 6.06 -6.61 -10.84
N THR A 83 6.24 -5.80 -9.80
CA THR A 83 7.28 -6.04 -8.79
C THR A 83 6.68 -6.80 -7.63
N LYS A 84 7.14 -8.02 -7.36
CA LYS A 84 6.83 -8.68 -6.09
C LYS A 84 7.58 -7.96 -4.97
N VAL A 85 6.86 -7.60 -3.91
CA VAL A 85 7.41 -6.87 -2.75
C VAL A 85 7.02 -7.61 -1.49
N GLU A 86 7.99 -7.81 -0.60
CA GLU A 86 7.79 -8.32 0.76
C GLU A 86 7.70 -7.14 1.71
N LEU A 87 6.54 -6.96 2.34
CA LEU A 87 6.36 -5.98 3.40
C LEU A 87 6.57 -6.69 4.74
N THR A 88 7.39 -6.09 5.59
CA THR A 88 7.60 -6.54 6.96
C THR A 88 7.12 -5.47 7.92
N GLU A 89 6.24 -5.87 8.83
CA GLU A 89 5.69 -5.06 9.91
C GLU A 89 6.26 -5.60 11.23
N PHE A 90 6.48 -4.71 12.20
CA PHE A 90 7.06 -5.05 13.50
C PHE A 90 6.12 -4.67 14.62
N ASP A 91 6.03 -5.51 15.66
CA ASP A 91 5.30 -5.29 16.91
C ASP A 91 6.20 -5.00 18.09
N ASN A 92 5.55 -4.50 19.15
CA ASN A 92 6.14 -4.33 20.46
C ASN A 92 6.71 -5.67 20.92
N LEU A 93 7.94 -5.64 21.41
CA LEU A 93 8.63 -6.83 21.92
C LEU A 93 7.99 -7.36 23.21
N VAL A 94 7.29 -6.49 23.94
CA VAL A 94 6.57 -6.80 25.17
C VAL A 94 5.09 -6.48 25.05
N THR A 95 4.26 -7.25 25.74
CA THR A 95 2.80 -7.11 25.76
C THR A 95 2.31 -6.12 26.82
N LYS A 96 3.15 -5.79 27.82
CA LYS A 96 2.86 -4.82 28.88
C LYS A 96 3.54 -3.48 28.60
N GLU A 97 2.78 -2.39 28.62
CA GLU A 97 3.28 -1.02 28.33
C GLU A 97 4.36 -0.57 29.35
N LYS A 98 4.22 -0.99 30.61
CA LYS A 98 5.18 -0.72 31.69
C LYS A 98 5.28 -1.93 32.60
N LEU A 99 6.49 -2.47 32.75
CA LEU A 99 6.79 -3.51 33.74
C LEU A 99 6.96 -2.88 35.12
N ASP A 100 6.47 -3.56 36.15
CA ASP A 100 6.63 -3.22 37.56
C ASP A 100 7.84 -3.98 38.14
N GLU A 101 8.30 -3.62 39.34
CA GLU A 101 9.52 -4.21 39.95
C GLU A 101 9.40 -5.72 40.22
N GLU A 102 8.17 -6.20 40.48
CA GLU A 102 7.85 -7.63 40.69
C GLU A 102 7.56 -8.37 39.36
N ASP A 103 7.59 -7.63 38.25
CA ASP A 103 7.63 -8.04 36.83
C ASP A 103 8.71 -9.08 36.47
N ASP A 104 8.40 -10.35 36.16
CA ASP A 104 9.28 -11.16 35.30
C ASP A 104 9.06 -10.80 33.83
N PHE A 105 10.03 -10.12 33.22
CA PHE A 105 10.01 -9.73 31.80
C PHE A 105 9.67 -10.89 30.84
N GLN A 106 10.09 -12.12 31.15
CA GLN A 106 9.88 -13.27 30.26
C GLN A 106 8.39 -13.59 30.08
N ASP A 107 7.56 -13.33 31.09
CA ASP A 107 6.11 -13.56 31.06
C ASP A 107 5.39 -12.59 30.13
N PHE A 108 6.03 -11.46 29.80
CA PHE A 108 5.45 -10.39 28.97
C PHE A 108 6.06 -10.32 27.58
N LEU A 109 6.89 -11.28 27.18
CA LEU A 109 7.41 -11.35 25.81
C LEU A 109 6.26 -11.54 24.80
N ASN A 110 6.27 -10.73 23.75
CA ASN A 110 5.33 -10.90 22.64
C ASN A 110 5.82 -12.04 21.71
N PRO A 111 5.05 -13.14 21.54
CA PRO A 111 5.43 -14.23 20.64
C PRO A 111 5.29 -13.85 19.15
N HIS A 112 4.60 -12.75 18.83
CA HIS A 112 4.26 -12.32 17.48
C HIS A 112 4.72 -10.89 17.20
N THR A 113 6.03 -10.70 17.05
CA THR A 113 6.64 -9.39 16.83
C THR A 113 6.87 -9.02 15.37
N ILE A 114 6.63 -9.94 14.43
CA ILE A 114 6.92 -9.72 13.01
C ILE A 114 5.78 -10.24 12.14
N GLY A 115 5.19 -9.36 11.34
CA GLY A 115 4.25 -9.69 10.28
C GLY A 115 4.93 -9.59 8.92
N ARG A 116 4.72 -10.56 8.03
CA ARG A 116 5.24 -10.52 6.66
C ARG A 116 4.14 -10.72 5.64
N SER A 117 3.88 -9.73 4.79
CA SER A 117 2.94 -9.84 3.68
C SER A 117 3.68 -9.73 2.34
N THR A 118 3.07 -10.29 1.30
CA THR A 118 3.56 -10.14 -0.07
C THR A 118 2.54 -9.32 -0.83
N VAL A 119 3.02 -8.31 -1.55
CA VAL A 119 2.19 -7.44 -2.37
C VAL A 119 2.77 -7.33 -3.78
N ILE A 120 1.93 -6.86 -4.70
CA ILE A 120 2.35 -6.45 -6.02
C ILE A 120 2.60 -4.95 -5.97
N GLY A 121 3.71 -4.52 -6.56
CA GLY A 121 4.16 -3.15 -6.59
C GLY A 121 4.48 -2.67 -8.00
N ASP A 122 4.55 -1.35 -8.17
CA ASP A 122 4.91 -0.74 -9.45
C ASP A 122 6.34 -1.13 -9.88
N ALA A 123 6.65 -1.12 -11.18
CA ALA A 123 7.99 -1.44 -11.67
C ALA A 123 9.05 -0.45 -11.20
N ALA A 124 8.67 0.81 -10.95
CA ALA A 124 9.59 1.82 -10.42
C ALA A 124 10.20 1.40 -9.08
N LEU A 125 9.53 0.54 -8.31
CA LEU A 125 10.07 0.02 -7.05
C LEU A 125 11.35 -0.81 -7.24
N LYS A 126 11.62 -1.35 -8.43
CA LYS A 126 12.87 -2.07 -8.74
C LYS A 126 14.08 -1.15 -8.77
N GLN A 127 13.89 0.16 -8.90
CA GLN A 127 14.97 1.14 -8.94
C GLN A 127 15.43 1.56 -7.55
N LEU A 128 14.70 1.17 -6.50
CA LEU A 128 15.01 1.57 -5.13
C LEU A 128 16.28 0.90 -4.61
N GLN A 129 17.05 1.66 -3.84
CA GLN A 129 18.31 1.27 -3.26
C GLN A 129 18.16 1.00 -1.76
N LEU A 130 19.18 0.34 -1.19
CA LEU A 130 19.22 0.04 0.24
C LEU A 130 19.10 1.34 1.04
N ASN A 131 18.29 1.33 2.10
CA ASN A 131 17.99 2.46 2.97
C ASN A 131 17.13 3.58 2.36
N ASP A 132 16.67 3.47 1.12
CA ASP A 132 15.67 4.43 0.61
C ASP A 132 14.42 4.39 1.50
N ILE A 133 13.87 5.57 1.78
CA ILE A 133 12.62 5.73 2.53
C ILE A 133 11.55 6.18 1.54
N ILE A 134 10.50 5.37 1.41
CA ILE A 134 9.39 5.62 0.50
C ILE A 134 8.07 5.65 1.26
N GLN A 135 7.07 6.30 0.66
CA GLN A 135 5.69 6.15 1.07
C GLN A 135 4.96 5.29 0.05
N LEU A 136 4.42 4.17 0.50
CA LEU A 136 3.40 3.46 -0.27
C LEU A 136 2.05 4.13 0.05
N GLU A 137 1.43 4.70 -0.99
CA GLU A 137 0.18 5.44 -0.84
C GLU A 137 -0.88 4.55 -0.16
N ARG A 138 -1.54 5.09 0.87
CA ARG A 138 -2.51 4.38 1.71
C ARG A 138 -1.98 3.13 2.43
N ARG A 139 -0.68 2.87 2.49
CA ARG A 139 -0.07 1.79 3.29
C ARG A 139 0.88 2.29 4.37
N GLY A 140 1.55 3.42 4.14
CA GLY A 140 2.44 4.05 5.12
C GLY A 140 3.85 4.28 4.60
N TYR A 141 4.77 4.52 5.52
CA TYR A 141 6.18 4.73 5.22
C TYR A 141 6.96 3.43 5.37
N PHE A 142 7.92 3.22 4.48
CA PHE A 142 8.72 2.02 4.43
C PHE A 142 10.18 2.35 4.14
N ARG A 143 11.10 1.64 4.79
CA ARG A 143 12.52 1.62 4.45
C ARG A 143 12.81 0.40 3.58
N VAL A 144 13.63 0.57 2.55
CA VAL A 144 14.20 -0.56 1.81
C VAL A 144 15.24 -1.27 2.67
N ASP A 145 14.93 -2.51 3.04
CA ASP A 145 15.86 -3.40 3.75
C ASP A 145 16.69 -4.24 2.77
N ARG A 146 16.09 -4.61 1.64
CA ARG A 146 16.81 -5.28 0.54
C ARG A 146 16.24 -4.80 -0.79
N PRO A 147 17.06 -4.20 -1.68
CA PRO A 147 16.66 -3.88 -3.06
C PRO A 147 16.15 -5.09 -3.82
N HIS A 148 15.40 -4.86 -4.89
CA HIS A 148 15.01 -5.95 -5.79
C HIS A 148 16.26 -6.53 -6.49
N LEU A 149 16.51 -7.83 -6.32
CA LEU A 149 17.62 -8.52 -6.98
C LEU A 149 17.14 -9.47 -8.08
N SER A 150 16.05 -10.18 -7.82
CA SER A 150 15.41 -11.08 -8.78
C SER A 150 13.97 -11.39 -8.33
N ASN A 151 13.23 -12.19 -9.10
CA ASN A 151 11.89 -12.63 -8.69
C ASN A 151 11.93 -13.53 -7.43
N ASP A 152 12.99 -14.31 -7.24
CA ASP A 152 13.20 -15.16 -6.06
C ASP A 152 13.75 -14.38 -4.86
N LYS A 153 14.34 -13.21 -5.11
CA LYS A 153 14.82 -12.27 -4.09
C LYS A 153 14.14 -10.92 -4.29
N PRO A 154 12.83 -10.83 -3.96
CA PRO A 154 12.05 -9.63 -4.16
C PRO A 154 12.54 -8.49 -3.25
N LEU A 155 12.08 -7.29 -3.59
CA LEU A 155 12.26 -6.08 -2.79
C LEU A 155 11.68 -6.33 -1.38
N GLN A 156 12.47 -6.07 -0.35
CA GLN A 156 12.03 -6.16 1.04
C GLN A 156 11.91 -4.77 1.64
N LEU A 157 10.73 -4.48 2.18
CA LEU A 157 10.39 -3.20 2.78
C LEU A 157 10.03 -3.39 4.25
N PHE A 158 10.63 -2.59 5.11
CA PHE A 158 10.33 -2.55 6.54
C PHE A 158 9.43 -1.35 6.81
N MET A 159 8.25 -1.59 7.39
CA MET A 159 7.34 -0.53 7.79
C MET A 159 8.02 0.35 8.83
N VAL A 160 8.00 1.66 8.58
CA VAL A 160 8.45 2.67 9.54
C VAL A 160 7.24 3.01 10.42
N PRO A 161 7.30 2.76 11.74
CA PRO A 161 6.22 3.13 12.64
C PRO A 161 5.98 4.63 12.60
N ASP A 162 4.71 5.04 12.55
CA ASP A 162 4.33 6.46 12.54
C ASP A 162 3.85 6.95 13.91
N GLY A 163 3.95 6.10 14.94
CA GLY A 163 3.58 6.39 16.33
C GLY A 163 2.08 6.48 16.58
N LYS A 164 1.23 6.19 15.58
CA LYS A 164 -0.23 6.25 15.76
C LYS A 164 -0.76 4.92 16.27
N LYS A 165 -1.63 4.99 17.29
CA LYS A 165 -2.40 3.84 17.81
C LYS A 165 -3.46 3.30 16.83
N LYS A 166 -3.72 4.01 15.73
CA LYS A 166 -4.66 3.58 14.70
C LYS A 166 -3.92 3.43 13.38
N ALA A 167 -4.04 2.24 12.78
CA ALA A 167 -3.47 1.98 11.46
C ALA A 167 -3.89 3.08 10.46
N MET A 168 -2.93 3.54 9.66
CA MET A 168 -3.13 4.54 8.61
C MET A 168 -3.97 4.03 7.43
N SER A 169 -4.28 2.74 7.42
CA SER A 169 -5.00 2.04 6.36
C SER A 169 -5.94 1.00 6.92
N ASP A 170 -7.08 0.82 6.23
CA ASP A 170 -7.97 -0.33 6.41
C ASP A 170 -7.43 -1.59 5.68
N LEU A 171 -6.32 -1.47 4.95
CA LEU A 171 -5.60 -2.61 4.36
C LEU A 171 -5.08 -3.52 5.47
N ALA A 172 -5.44 -4.80 5.40
CA ALA A 172 -5.06 -5.78 6.41
C ALA A 172 -3.53 -5.93 6.50
N GLY A 173 -2.97 -5.58 7.66
CA GLY A 173 -1.64 -6.01 8.10
C GLY A 173 -1.68 -7.45 8.62
N LYS A 174 -0.52 -8.08 8.76
CA LYS A 174 -0.44 -9.42 9.39
C LYS A 174 -0.31 -9.36 10.91
N LEU A 175 -0.04 -8.18 11.44
CA LEU A 175 -0.04 -7.92 12.87
C LEU A 175 -1.29 -7.11 13.22
N ALA A 176 -1.81 -7.36 14.42
CA ALA A 176 -3.06 -6.77 14.88
C ALA A 176 -2.97 -5.28 15.21
N HIS A 177 -1.76 -4.68 15.13
CA HIS A 177 -1.46 -3.30 15.52
C HIS A 177 -2.64 -2.34 15.47
N ARG A 178 -3.23 -2.19 16.66
CA ARG A 178 -4.16 -1.17 17.12
C ARG A 178 -3.89 -0.98 18.60
#